data_AF-A0A2V3HMX7-F1
#
_entry.id   AF-A0A2V3HMX7-F1
#
_cell.length_a   1.000
_cell.length_b   1.000
_cell.length_c   1.000
_cell.angle_alpha   90.00
_cell.angle_beta   90.00
_cell.angle_gamma   90.00
#
_symmetry.space_group_name_H-M   'P 1'
#
loop_
_entity.id
_entity.type
_entity.pdbx_description
1 polymer ?
#
loop_
_entity_poly.entity_id
_entity_poly.type
_entity_poly.pdbx_seq_one_letter_code
_entity_poly.pdbx_strand_id
1 'polypeptide(L)' 'MVDDIEVRVRGWLTDEGIEVRDRPDPRARFHLLVRYPPTPHGHVFNVVSPKQRSLLVISSVTQVDAGQQEEMERNS' A
#
# COMPACT_ATOMS: atom_id res chain seq x y z
N MET A 1 -19.05 14.54 -3.64
CA MET A 1 -18.95 13.74 -2.41
C MET A 1 -17.57 13.10 -2.38
N VAL A 2 -16.65 13.65 -1.59
CA VAL A 2 -15.25 13.18 -1.50
C VAL A 2 -15.13 11.98 -0.55
N ASP A 3 -16.13 11.75 0.30
CA ASP A 3 -16.17 10.65 1.28
C ASP A 3 -16.53 9.28 0.68
N ASP A 4 -16.89 9.23 -0.60
CA ASP A 4 -17.38 8.03 -1.26
C ASP A 4 -16.24 7.19 -1.88
N ILE A 5 -15.06 7.79 -2.10
CA ILE A 5 -13.93 7.06 -2.70
C ILE A 5 -13.32 6.01 -1.77
N GLU A 6 -13.23 6.30 -0.47
CA GLU A 6 -12.69 5.33 0.49
C GLU A 6 -13.58 4.09 0.58
N VAL A 7 -14.90 4.30 0.69
CA VAL A 7 -15.89 3.22 0.73
C VAL A 7 -15.80 2.35 -0.52
N ARG A 8 -15.73 2.96 -1.70
CA ARG A 8 -15.58 2.23 -2.97
C ARG A 8 -14.28 1.43 -3.03
N VAL A 9 -13.15 2.04 -2.68
CA VAL A 9 -11.84 1.38 -2.71
C VAL A 9 -11.81 0.20 -1.74
N ARG A 10 -12.34 0.38 -0.52
CA ARG A 10 -12.47 -0.73 0.43
C ARG A 10 -13.34 -1.84 -0.12
N GLY A 11 -14.52 -1.50 -0.67
CA GLY A 11 -15.44 -2.45 -1.29
C GLY A 11 -14.75 -3.31 -2.36
N TRP A 12 -14.09 -2.67 -3.33
CA TRP A 12 -13.36 -3.40 -4.38
C TRP A 12 -12.28 -4.33 -3.83
N LEU A 13 -11.51 -3.89 -2.83
CA LEU A 13 -10.47 -4.72 -2.23
C LEU A 13 -11.07 -5.92 -1.47
N THR A 14 -12.15 -5.70 -0.72
CA THR A 14 -12.81 -6.78 0.02
C THR A 14 -13.54 -7.76 -0.88
N ASP A 15 -14.11 -7.31 -2.00
CA ASP A 15 -14.77 -8.17 -3.00
C ASP A 15 -13.77 -9.16 -3.63
N GLU A 16 -12.51 -8.76 -3.75
CA GLU A 16 -11.39 -9.61 -4.19
C GLU A 16 -10.81 -10.48 -3.05
N GLY A 17 -11.44 -10.48 -1.86
CA GLY A 17 -10.99 -11.23 -0.69
C GLY A 17 -9.70 -10.68 -0.06
N ILE A 18 -9.33 -9.44 -0.36
CA ILE A 18 -8.10 -8.83 0.13
C ILE A 18 -8.34 -8.18 1.49
N GLU A 19 -7.51 -8.55 2.48
CA GLU A 19 -7.56 -7.94 3.80
C GLU A 19 -7.06 -6.48 3.75
N VAL A 20 -7.88 -5.58 4.30
CA VAL A 20 -7.61 -4.14 4.38
C VAL A 20 -7.45 -3.73 5.83
N ARG A 21 -6.35 -3.04 6.15
CA ARG A 21 -6.08 -2.51 7.49
C ARG A 21 -5.80 -1.02 7.45
N ASP A 22 -6.34 -0.30 8.42
CA ASP A 22 -6.08 1.13 8.58
C ASP A 22 -4.66 1.42 9.05
N ARG A 23 -4.06 2.45 8.48
CA ARG A 23 -2.80 3.05 8.92
C ARG A 23 -3.03 4.52 9.27
N PRO A 24 -2.78 4.95 10.51
CA PRO A 24 -2.82 6.37 10.83
C PRO A 24 -1.79 7.16 10.02
N ASP A 25 -2.25 8.12 9.21
CA ASP A 25 -1.40 9.07 8.50
C ASP A 25 -2.03 10.48 8.54
N PRO A 26 -1.40 11.45 9.23
CA PRO A 26 -1.94 12.80 9.34
C PRO A 26 -1.97 13.58 8.01
N ARG A 27 -1.25 13.12 6.98
CA ARG A 27 -1.17 13.75 5.65
C ARG A 27 -2.19 13.16 4.67
N ALA A 28 -2.80 12.04 5.01
CA ALA A 28 -3.78 11.35 4.18
C ALA A 28 -5.22 11.62 4.65
N ARG A 29 -6.17 11.55 3.72
CA ARG A 29 -7.61 11.41 4.01
C ARG A 29 -7.87 10.01 4.56
N PHE A 30 -7.29 9.01 3.89
CA PHE A 30 -7.22 7.63 4.35
C PHE A 30 -5.92 6.99 3.85
N HIS A 31 -5.44 6.04 4.63
CA HIS A 31 -4.25 5.24 4.30
C HIS A 31 -4.53 3.80 4.71
N LEU A 32 -4.60 2.93 3.71
CA LEU A 32 -4.84 1.50 3.88
C LEU A 32 -3.54 0.72 3.66
N LEU A 33 -3.36 -0.31 4.47
CA LEU A 33 -2.42 -1.40 4.24
C LEU A 33 -3.19 -2.58 3.67
N VAL A 34 -2.71 -3.08 2.55
CA VAL A 34 -3.36 -4.12 1.77
C VAL A 34 -2.36 -5.24 1.58
N ARG A 35 -2.71 -6.47 1.94
CA ARG A 35 -1.81 -7.62 1.78
C ARG A 35 -2.16 -8.44 0.55
N TYR A 36 -1.21 -8.56 -0.38
CA TYR A 36 -1.38 -9.35 -1.60
C TYR A 36 -0.11 -10.15 -1.96
N PRO A 37 -0.21 -11.46 -2.24
CA PRO A 37 -1.40 -12.31 -2.11
C PRO A 37 -1.95 -12.36 -0.66
N PRO A 38 -3.22 -12.74 -0.42
CA PRO A 38 -3.83 -12.76 0.91
C PRO A 38 -3.36 -13.96 1.75
N THR A 39 -2.05 -14.06 1.95
CA THR A 39 -1.38 -15.07 2.77
C THR A 39 -0.52 -14.39 3.82
N PRO A 40 -0.13 -15.04 4.92
CA PRO A 40 0.74 -14.43 5.94
C PRO A 40 2.08 -13.87 5.38
N HIS A 41 2.55 -14.45 4.27
CA HIS A 41 3.78 -14.05 3.58
C HIS A 41 3.54 -13.08 2.41
N GLY A 42 2.29 -12.67 2.18
CA GLY A 42 1.93 -11.72 1.15
C GLY A 42 2.61 -10.37 1.33
N HIS A 43 2.92 -9.72 0.21
CA HIS A 43 3.51 -8.39 0.22
C HIS A 43 2.48 -7.35 0.71
N VAL A 44 2.95 -6.35 1.47
CA VAL A 44 2.08 -5.28 1.97
C VAL A 44 2.23 -4.05 1.10
N PHE A 45 1.13 -3.65 0.48
CA PHE A 45 1.00 -2.44 -0.30
C PHE A 45 0.37 -1.33 0.53
N ASN A 46 0.78 -0.08 0.28
CA ASN A 46 0.13 1.11 0.82
C ASN A 46 -0.83 1.66 -0.23
N VAL A 47 -2.07 1.94 0.15
CA VAL A 47 -3.05 2.66 -0.67
C VAL A 47 -3.42 3.95 0.06
N VAL A 48 -3.01 5.09 -0.49
CA VAL A 48 -3.08 6.39 0.20
C VAL A 48 -3.84 7.40 -0.64
N SER A 49 -4.78 8.12 -0.02
CA SER A 49 -5.39 9.31 -0.61
C SER A 49 -4.90 10.57 0.10
N PRO A 50 -4.07 11.43 -0.51
CA PRO A 50 -3.58 12.65 0.13
C PRO A 50 -4.67 13.72 0.35
N LYS A 51 -4.62 14.47 1.47
CA LYS A 51 -5.65 15.47 1.85
C LYS A 51 -5.99 16.52 0.80
N GLN A 52 -5.03 16.93 -0.02
CA GLN A 52 -5.16 18.06 -0.95
C GLN A 52 -5.05 17.66 -2.42
N ARG A 53 -5.20 16.36 -2.75
CA ARG A 53 -5.10 15.86 -4.12
C ARG A 53 -6.29 14.95 -4.43
N SER A 54 -6.70 14.91 -5.69
CA SER A 54 -7.74 13.99 -6.18
C SER A 54 -7.10 12.80 -6.89
N LEU A 55 -6.35 12.00 -6.14
CA LEU A 55 -5.67 10.80 -6.63
C LEU A 55 -5.47 9.78 -5.52
N LEU A 56 -5.12 8.55 -5.92
CA LEU A 56 -4.64 7.50 -5.02
C LEU A 56 -3.18 7.20 -5.35
N VAL A 57 -2.37 7.01 -4.30
CA VAL A 57 -1.00 6.52 -4.41
C VAL A 57 -1.00 5.07 -3.95
N ILE A 58 -0.56 4.18 -4.84
CA ILE A 58 -0.34 2.76 -4.52
C ILE A 58 1.16 2.53 -4.53
N SER A 59 1.73 2.11 -3.40
CA SER A 59 3.17 1.86 -3.30
C SER A 59 3.47 0.51 -2.65
N SER A 60 4.51 -0.13 -3.18
CA SER A 60 5.17 -1.29 -2.62
C SER A 60 6.55 -0.84 -2.17
N VAL A 61 6.88 -1.08 -0.90
CA VAL A 61 8.21 -0.76 -0.36
C VAL A 61 8.83 -2.08 0.08
N THR A 62 9.92 -2.44 -0.58
CA THR A 62 10.73 -3.61 -0.25
C THR A 62 12.11 -3.15 0.19
N GLN A 63 12.61 -3.72 1.27
CA GLN A 63 13.99 -3.53 1.69
C GLN A 63 14.85 -4.59 0.99
N VAL A 64 15.92 -4.14 0.34
CA VAL A 64 16.93 -5.04 -0.24
C VAL A 64 17.89 -5.45 0.88
N ASP A 65 18.18 -6.74 0.99
CA ASP A 65 19.15 -7.27 1.95
C ASP A 65 20.57 -6.76 1.66
N ALA A 66 21.37 -6.56 2.72
CA ALA A 66 22.71 -5.99 2.61
C ALA A 66 23.64 -6.80 1.68
N GLY A 67 23.60 -8.13 1.74
CA GLY A 67 24.46 -8.96 0.88
C GLY A 67 24.11 -8.82 -0.60
N GLN A 68 22.83 -8.59 -0.91
CA GLN A 68 22.38 -8.29 -2.28
C GLN A 68 22.83 -6.89 -2.73
N GLN A 69 22.88 -5.91 -1.83
CA GLN A 69 23.40 -4.57 -2.14
C GLN A 69 24.90 -4.63 -2.45
N GLU A 70 25.68 -5.34 -1.64
CA GLU A 70 27.13 -5.54 -1.85
C GLU A 70 27.42 -6.24 -3.19
N GLU A 71 26.58 -7.21 -3.58
CA GLU A 71 26.68 -7.87 -4.88
C GLU A 71 26.36 -6.94 -6.06
N MET A 72 25.36 -6.05 -5.91
CA MET A 72 25.05 -5.04 -6.91
C MET A 72 26.21 -4.05 -7.09
N GLU A 73 26.80 -3.58 -5.99
CA GLU A 73 27.96 -2.67 -6.03
C GLU A 73 29.19 -3.32 -6.64
N ARG A 74 29.47 -4.60 -6.33
CA ARG A 74 30.59 -5.35 -6.90
C ARG A 74 30.49 -5.52 -8.43
N ASN A 75 29.27 -5.59 -8.96
CA ASN A 75 28.99 -5.83 -10.38
C ASN A 75 28.69 -4.54 -11.17
N SER A 76 28.89 -3.36 -10.56
CA SER A 76 28.71 -2.02 -11.17
C SER A 76 30.02 -1.49 -11.77
#